data_AF-A0A0P7YET3-F1
#
_entry.id   AF-A0A0P7YET3-F1
#
_cell.length_a   1.000
_cell.length_b   1.000
_cell.length_c   1.000
_cell.angle_alpha   90.00
_cell.angle_beta   90.00
_cell.angle_gamma   90.00
#
_symmetry.space_group_name_H-M   'P 1'
#
loop_
_entity.id
_entity.type
_entity.pdbx_description
1 polymer ?
#
loop_
_entity_poly.entity_id
_entity_poly.type
_entity_poly.pdbx_seq_one_letter_code
_entity_poly.pdbx_strand_id
1 'polypeptide(L)'
;MIVYQKAFDLYHTVYRMIKLLAHFKHDGLIEIDRLRIWDYYLLYPNKMDKIRLKREEKDVKQIIRNFILKEDNPYEIVINDRKMFEKIKPYQMTAIKCLASYGIINKDYLQENRISNVNKDIFSDYSEDFKNLSVQEENAIKLLTSHFYQISLFGIDGLKSRTGLLESKYDA
;
A
#
# COMPACT_ATOMS: atom_id res chain seq x y z
N MET A 1 16.03 -24.29 -8.12
CA MET A 1 14.56 -24.15 -8.00
C MET A 1 14.25 -22.66 -8.16
N ILE A 2 13.47 -22.28 -9.17
CA ILE A 2 13.01 -20.89 -9.28
C ILE A 2 11.89 -20.74 -8.25
N VAL A 3 12.18 -20.09 -7.14
CA VAL A 3 11.16 -19.77 -6.14
C VAL A 3 10.34 -18.62 -6.70
N TYR A 4 9.04 -18.83 -6.85
CA TYR A 4 8.12 -17.78 -7.27
C TYR A 4 8.07 -16.67 -6.21
N GLN A 5 8.17 -15.41 -6.65
CA GLN A 5 8.15 -14.25 -5.76
C GLN A 5 7.09 -13.23 -6.20
N LYS A 6 6.05 -13.07 -5.37
CA LYS A 6 4.89 -12.21 -5.62
C LYS A 6 5.23 -10.73 -5.86
N ALA A 7 6.40 -10.31 -5.37
CA ALA A 7 6.91 -8.95 -5.52
C ALA A 7 7.24 -8.57 -6.97
N PHE A 8 7.51 -9.57 -7.82
CA PHE A 8 7.92 -9.38 -9.22
C PHE A 8 6.86 -9.92 -10.20
N ASP A 9 5.62 -9.98 -9.73
CA ASP A 9 4.45 -10.39 -10.50
C ASP A 9 3.51 -9.19 -10.66
N LEU A 10 3.26 -8.83 -11.92
CA LEU A 10 2.40 -7.71 -12.28
C LEU A 10 0.96 -7.95 -11.87
N TYR A 11 0.40 -9.14 -12.10
CA TYR A 11 -1.00 -9.45 -11.79
C TYR A 11 -1.24 -9.45 -10.28
N HIS A 12 -0.30 -9.97 -9.50
CA HIS A 12 -0.37 -9.87 -8.04
C HIS A 12 -0.32 -8.41 -7.56
N THR A 13 0.47 -7.57 -8.22
CA THR A 13 0.55 -6.14 -7.88
C THR A 13 -0.72 -5.40 -8.24
N VAL A 14 -1.30 -5.66 -9.43
CA VAL A 14 -2.61 -5.14 -9.84
C VAL A 14 -3.68 -5.53 -8.83
N TYR A 15 -3.72 -6.80 -8.43
CA TYR A 15 -4.70 -7.30 -7.48
C TYR A 15 -4.60 -6.62 -6.10
N ARG A 16 -3.38 -6.44 -5.56
CA ARG A 16 -3.16 -5.70 -4.30
C ARG A 16 -3.60 -4.24 -4.41
N MET A 17 -3.29 -3.56 -5.53
CA MET A 17 -3.71 -2.18 -5.75
C MET A 17 -5.22 -2.04 -5.86
N ILE A 18 -5.89 -2.97 -6.56
CA ILE A 18 -7.35 -3.01 -6.62
C ILE A 18 -7.94 -3.18 -5.21
N LYS A 19 -7.43 -4.13 -4.41
CA LYS A 19 -7.90 -4.31 -3.03
C LYS A 19 -7.78 -3.04 -2.19
N LEU A 20 -6.64 -2.35 -2.26
CA LEU A 20 -6.41 -1.08 -1.55
C LEU A 20 -7.42 -0.01 -1.98
N LEU A 21 -7.62 0.15 -3.29
CA LEU A 21 -8.51 1.17 -3.83
C LEU A 21 -9.99 0.85 -3.58
N ALA A 22 -10.40 -0.42 -3.67
CA ALA A 22 -11.77 -0.87 -3.38
C ALA A 22 -12.17 -0.63 -1.92
N HIS A 23 -11.20 -0.64 -1.00
CA HIS A 23 -11.40 -0.39 0.42
C HIS A 23 -11.06 1.05 0.84
N PHE A 24 -10.72 1.91 -0.11
CA PHE A 24 -10.48 3.32 0.14
C PHE A 24 -11.81 4.09 0.13
N LYS A 25 -12.30 4.42 1.32
CA LYS A 25 -13.65 5.01 1.52
C LYS A 25 -13.65 6.53 1.66
N HIS A 26 -12.51 7.19 1.43
CA HIS A 26 -12.41 8.65 1.51
C HIS A 26 -12.64 9.29 0.14
N ASP A 27 -13.19 10.51 0.11
CA ASP A 27 -13.47 11.23 -1.15
C ASP A 27 -12.26 12.02 -1.69
N GLY A 28 -11.07 11.83 -1.10
CA GLY A 28 -9.86 12.54 -1.50
C GLY A 28 -9.02 11.82 -2.56
N LEU A 29 -8.00 12.52 -3.06
CA LEU A 29 -6.99 11.95 -3.96
C LEU A 29 -5.90 11.24 -3.15
N ILE A 30 -5.28 10.24 -3.77
CA ILE A 30 -4.13 9.50 -3.21
C ILE A 30 -2.89 9.87 -4.01
N GLU A 31 -1.80 10.23 -3.35
CA GLU A 31 -0.51 10.41 -4.00
C GLU A 31 0.05 9.07 -4.49
N ILE A 32 0.64 9.03 -5.68
CA ILE A 32 1.22 7.78 -6.23
C ILE A 32 2.20 7.12 -5.24
N ASP A 33 3.08 7.91 -4.64
CA ASP A 33 4.03 7.42 -3.63
C ASP A 33 3.34 6.83 -2.40
N ARG A 34 2.19 7.38 -1.98
CA ARG A 34 1.41 6.83 -0.87
C ARG A 34 0.85 5.46 -1.24
N LEU A 35 0.22 5.32 -2.41
CA LEU A 35 -0.29 4.02 -2.85
C LEU A 35 0.83 2.98 -3.01
N ARG A 36 2.01 3.39 -3.49
CA ARG A 36 3.19 2.53 -3.55
C ARG A 36 3.63 2.05 -2.17
N ILE A 37 3.68 2.95 -1.18
CA ILE A 37 3.99 2.61 0.22
C ILE A 37 2.97 1.61 0.76
N TRP A 38 1.68 1.82 0.48
CA TRP A 38 0.63 0.89 0.89
C TRP A 38 0.78 -0.49 0.26
N ASP A 39 1.02 -0.55 -1.05
CA ASP A 39 1.26 -1.81 -1.76
C ASP A 39 2.47 -2.58 -1.18
N TYR A 40 3.54 -1.87 -0.83
CA TYR A 40 4.71 -2.47 -0.20
C TYR A 40 4.38 -3.15 1.14
N TYR A 41 3.60 -2.49 2.00
CA TYR A 41 3.22 -3.08 3.29
C TYR A 41 2.14 -4.15 3.17
N LEU A 42 1.32 -4.13 2.12
CA LEU A 42 0.41 -5.24 1.85
C LEU A 42 1.16 -6.47 1.30
N LEU A 43 2.24 -6.25 0.55
CA LEU A 43 3.16 -7.31 0.09
C LEU A 43 4.03 -7.85 1.23
N TYR A 44 4.46 -6.99 2.17
CA TYR A 44 5.30 -7.34 3.32
C TYR A 44 4.67 -6.89 4.65
N PRO A 45 3.57 -7.54 5.12
CA PRO A 45 2.86 -7.13 6.33
C PRO A 45 3.76 -7.07 7.58
N ASN A 46 4.73 -7.99 7.69
CA ASN A 46 5.67 -8.04 8.81
C ASN A 46 6.50 -6.76 8.96
N LYS A 47 6.69 -6.00 7.88
CA LYS A 47 7.45 -4.74 7.90
C LYS A 47 6.68 -3.58 8.52
N MET A 48 5.37 -3.72 8.76
CA MET A 48 4.56 -2.68 9.38
C MET A 48 5.01 -2.36 10.82
N ASP A 49 5.62 -3.30 11.54
CA ASP A 49 6.14 -3.02 12.90
C ASP A 49 7.29 -2.01 12.94
N LYS A 50 7.99 -1.84 11.82
CA LYS A 50 9.09 -0.89 11.66
C LYS A 50 8.63 0.53 11.37
N ILE A 51 7.35 0.72 11.08
CA ILE A 51 6.79 2.07 10.85
C ILE A 51 6.94 2.85 12.16
N ARG A 52 7.56 4.03 12.09
CA ARG A 52 7.67 4.91 13.25
C ARG A 52 6.30 5.44 13.63
N LEU A 53 5.84 5.05 14.81
CA LEU A 53 4.59 5.50 15.42
C LEU A 53 4.87 6.46 16.57
N LYS A 54 4.00 7.46 16.74
CA LYS A 54 4.02 8.40 17.86
C LYS A 54 3.53 7.73 19.14
N ARG A 55 3.75 8.40 20.27
CA ARG A 55 3.43 7.85 21.60
C ARG A 55 1.92 7.67 21.80
N GLU A 56 1.12 8.48 21.13
CA GLU A 56 -0.34 8.45 21.13
C GLU A 56 -0.93 7.32 20.28
N GLU A 57 -0.18 6.77 19.31
CA GLU A 57 -0.62 5.71 18.37
C GLU A 57 -0.39 4.29 18.95
N LYS A 58 -0.63 4.09 20.25
CA LYS A 58 -0.41 2.79 20.91
C LYS A 58 -1.39 1.72 20.44
N ASP A 59 -2.62 2.11 20.17
CA ASP A 59 -3.68 1.28 19.61
C ASP A 59 -3.28 0.74 18.23
N VAL A 60 -2.75 1.61 17.37
CA VAL A 60 -2.21 1.24 16.05
C VAL A 60 -1.10 0.20 16.18
N LYS A 61 -0.17 0.43 17.11
CA LYS A 61 0.92 -0.51 17.41
C LYS A 61 0.40 -1.87 17.87
N GLN A 62 -0.67 -1.88 18.67
CA GLN A 62 -1.29 -3.11 19.15
C GLN A 62 -1.99 -3.86 18.02
N ILE A 63 -2.69 -3.16 17.12
CA ILE A 63 -3.34 -3.74 15.95
C ILE A 63 -2.30 -4.43 15.06
N ILE A 64 -1.19 -3.75 14.76
CA ILE A 64 -0.11 -4.33 13.94
C ILE A 64 0.38 -5.64 14.57
N ARG A 65 0.68 -5.64 15.87
CA ARG A 65 1.22 -6.81 16.55
C ARG A 65 0.25 -7.98 16.64
N ASN A 66 -1.03 -7.71 16.88
CA ASN A 66 -2.02 -8.75 17.15
C ASN A 66 -2.63 -9.35 15.90
N PHE A 67 -2.78 -8.55 14.84
CA PHE A 67 -3.58 -8.94 13.68
C PHE A 67 -2.79 -8.93 12.38
N ILE A 68 -1.68 -8.20 12.29
CA ILE A 68 -0.96 -8.00 11.03
C ILE A 68 0.37 -8.75 11.00
N LEU A 69 1.10 -8.83 12.11
CA LEU A 69 2.39 -9.53 12.13
C LEU A 69 2.22 -11.04 11.92
N LYS A 70 3.07 -11.61 11.07
CA LYS A 70 3.23 -13.04 10.84
C LYS A 70 4.70 -13.40 10.93
N GLU A 71 5.00 -14.68 11.02
CA GLU A 71 6.39 -15.16 10.89
C GLU A 71 6.95 -14.79 9.52
N ASP A 72 8.25 -14.46 9.48
CA ASP A 72 8.96 -14.17 8.25
C ASP A 72 9.04 -15.44 7.39
N ASN A 73 8.64 -15.30 6.12
CA ASN A 73 8.84 -16.35 5.15
C ASN A 73 10.36 -16.45 4.85
N PRO A 74 11.03 -17.59 5.15
CA PRO A 74 12.47 -17.74 4.95
C PRO A 74 12.88 -17.62 3.48
N TYR A 75 11.93 -17.72 2.55
CA TYR A 75 12.16 -17.58 1.12
C TYR A 75 11.87 -16.16 0.57
N GLU A 76 11.33 -15.24 1.38
CA GLU A 76 11.00 -13.87 0.99
C GLU A 76 11.69 -12.84 1.91
N ILE A 77 12.98 -13.04 2.16
CA ILE A 77 13.77 -12.16 3.03
C ILE A 77 14.05 -10.82 2.35
N VAL A 78 13.51 -9.75 2.93
CA VAL A 78 13.86 -8.37 2.54
C VAL A 78 14.93 -7.83 3.47
N ILE A 79 16.17 -7.77 2.98
CA ILE A 79 17.33 -7.28 3.73
C ILE A 79 17.30 -5.74 3.85
N ASN A 80 16.97 -5.05 2.76
CA ASN A 80 16.92 -3.60 2.71
C ASN A 80 15.59 -3.14 2.12
N ASP A 81 14.74 -2.60 3.00
CA ASP A 81 13.37 -2.23 2.71
C ASP A 81 13.30 -1.14 1.61
N ARG A 82 14.18 -0.13 1.67
CA ARG A 82 14.29 0.94 0.65
C ARG A 82 14.73 0.42 -0.72
N LYS A 83 15.75 -0.46 -0.77
CA LYS A 83 16.18 -1.07 -2.04
C LYS A 83 15.09 -1.95 -2.64
N MET A 84 14.38 -2.71 -1.80
CA MET A 84 13.29 -3.55 -2.27
C MET A 84 12.12 -2.73 -2.79
N PHE A 85 11.77 -1.64 -2.10
CA PHE A 85 10.74 -0.69 -2.52
C PHE A 85 11.03 -0.09 -3.91
N GLU A 86 12.28 0.31 -4.17
CA GLU A 86 12.66 0.80 -5.50
C GLU A 86 12.73 -0.34 -6.54
N LYS A 87 13.07 -1.58 -6.12
CA LYS A 87 13.08 -2.74 -7.01
C LYS A 87 11.68 -3.12 -7.51
N ILE A 88 10.64 -2.98 -6.68
CA ILE A 88 9.25 -3.30 -7.06
C ILE A 88 8.55 -2.15 -7.79
N LYS A 89 9.14 -0.94 -7.80
CA LYS A 89 8.57 0.25 -8.45
C LYS A 89 8.10 0.02 -9.89
N PRO A 90 8.83 -0.67 -10.79
CA PRO A 90 8.35 -0.88 -12.16
C PRO A 90 7.03 -1.65 -12.22
N TYR A 91 6.84 -2.64 -11.34
CA TYR A 91 5.62 -3.43 -11.25
C TYR A 91 4.45 -2.59 -10.72
N GLN A 92 4.71 -1.77 -9.70
CA GLN A 92 3.73 -0.84 -9.14
C GLN A 92 3.28 0.19 -10.19
N MET A 93 4.23 0.84 -10.86
CA MET A 93 3.92 1.85 -11.87
C MET A 93 3.21 1.25 -13.09
N THR A 94 3.57 0.03 -13.48
CA THR A 94 2.88 -0.68 -14.57
C THR A 94 1.45 -1.03 -14.16
N ALA A 95 1.25 -1.53 -12.93
CA ALA A 95 -0.09 -1.81 -12.41
C ALA A 95 -0.98 -0.56 -12.40
N ILE A 96 -0.48 0.58 -11.92
CA ILE A 96 -1.21 1.87 -11.94
C ILE A 96 -1.60 2.25 -13.37
N LYS A 97 -0.68 2.15 -14.33
CA LYS A 97 -0.95 2.44 -15.74
C LYS A 97 -2.00 1.49 -16.33
N CYS A 98 -1.94 0.21 -16.00
CA CYS A 98 -2.95 -0.76 -16.40
C CYS A 98 -4.33 -0.36 -15.86
N LEU A 99 -4.44 -0.05 -14.56
CA LEU A 99 -5.71 0.39 -13.96
C LEU A 99 -6.28 1.64 -14.64
N ALA A 100 -5.43 2.60 -15.00
CA ALA A 100 -5.85 3.79 -15.74
C ALA A 100 -6.31 3.47 -17.17
N SER A 101 -5.61 2.56 -17.87
CA SER A 101 -5.99 2.14 -19.22
C SER A 101 -7.33 1.41 -19.27
N TYR A 102 -7.69 0.69 -18.21
CA TYR A 102 -9.00 0.04 -18.06
C TYR A 102 -10.09 0.98 -17.54
N GLY A 103 -9.78 2.25 -17.26
CA GLY A 103 -10.74 3.23 -16.74
C GLY A 103 -11.13 3.00 -15.27
N ILE A 104 -10.38 2.17 -14.53
CA ILE A 104 -10.61 1.94 -13.10
C ILE A 104 -10.21 3.18 -12.29
N ILE A 105 -9.13 3.83 -12.68
CA ILE A 105 -8.71 5.14 -12.13
C ILE A 105 -8.65 6.17 -13.25
N ASN A 106 -8.89 7.43 -12.94
CA ASN A 106 -8.83 8.48 -13.94
C ASN A 106 -7.35 8.79 -14.28
N LYS A 107 -7.03 8.66 -15.57
CA LYS A 107 -5.69 8.88 -16.13
C LYS A 107 -5.18 10.32 -15.99
N ASP A 108 -6.07 11.31 -15.95
CA ASP A 108 -5.69 12.72 -15.99
C ASP A 108 -4.95 13.12 -14.71
N TYR A 109 -5.40 12.61 -13.55
CA TYR A 109 -4.74 12.84 -12.26
C TYR A 109 -3.33 12.21 -12.18
N LEU A 110 -3.00 11.23 -13.03
CA LEU A 110 -1.66 10.64 -13.03
C LEU A 110 -0.59 11.66 -13.43
N GLN A 111 -0.93 12.66 -14.25
CA GLN A 111 -0.01 13.74 -14.62
C GLN A 111 0.38 14.60 -13.42
N GLU A 112 -0.50 14.67 -12.41
CA GLU A 112 -0.28 15.40 -11.16
C GLU A 112 0.32 14.53 -10.04
N ASN A 113 0.78 13.31 -10.35
CA ASN A 113 1.19 12.30 -9.37
C ASN A 113 0.10 11.98 -8.33
N ARG A 114 -1.16 11.97 -8.78
CA ARG A 114 -2.34 11.66 -7.98
C ARG A 114 -3.14 10.52 -8.61
N ILE A 115 -3.92 9.86 -7.77
CA ILE A 115 -4.83 8.78 -8.14
C ILE A 115 -6.21 9.17 -7.59
N SER A 116 -7.22 9.13 -8.46
CA SER A 116 -8.61 9.38 -8.06
C SER A 116 -9.16 8.23 -7.23
N ASN A 117 -10.24 8.49 -6.50
CA ASN A 117 -11.08 7.39 -6.04
C ASN A 117 -11.58 6.59 -7.26
N VAL A 118 -11.77 5.28 -7.09
CA VAL A 118 -12.17 4.38 -8.17
C VAL A 118 -13.64 4.58 -8.48
N ASN A 119 -14.01 4.33 -9.73
CA ASN A 119 -15.41 4.16 -10.11
C ASN A 119 -16.03 3.01 -9.29
N LYS A 120 -16.85 3.38 -8.29
CA LYS A 120 -17.49 2.44 -7.36
C LYS A 120 -18.38 1.42 -8.08
N ASP A 121 -18.88 1.77 -9.26
CA ASP A 121 -19.72 0.90 -10.10
C ASP A 121 -18.93 -0.30 -10.64
N ILE A 122 -17.60 -0.18 -10.81
CA ILE A 122 -16.76 -1.31 -11.24
C ILE A 122 -16.64 -2.35 -10.12
N PHE A 123 -16.72 -1.93 -8.85
CA PHE A 123 -16.54 -2.82 -7.71
C PHE A 123 -17.84 -3.39 -7.16
N SER A 124 -19.01 -2.85 -7.52
CA SER A 124 -20.28 -3.44 -7.11
C SER A 124 -20.44 -4.86 -7.63
N ASP A 125 -20.00 -5.10 -8.87
CA ASP A 125 -20.16 -6.37 -9.57
C ASP A 125 -19.24 -7.48 -9.03
N TYR A 126 -18.11 -7.09 -8.44
CA TYR A 126 -17.10 -7.99 -7.87
C TYR A 126 -17.02 -7.89 -6.35
N SER A 127 -18.07 -7.37 -5.71
CA SER A 127 -18.04 -7.09 -4.28
C SER A 127 -17.80 -8.33 -3.42
N GLU A 128 -18.15 -9.53 -3.88
CA GLU A 128 -17.88 -10.79 -3.18
C GLU A 128 -16.40 -11.21 -3.25
N ASP A 129 -15.74 -11.03 -4.39
CA ASP A 129 -14.33 -11.36 -4.57
C ASP A 129 -13.41 -10.51 -3.68
N PHE A 130 -13.85 -9.28 -3.37
CA PHE A 130 -13.13 -8.37 -2.47
C PHE A 130 -13.52 -8.52 -0.99
N LYS A 131 -14.57 -9.28 -0.65
CA LYS A 131 -14.96 -9.57 0.75
C LYS A 131 -14.12 -10.67 1.37
N ASN A 132 -13.56 -11.58 0.57
CA ASN A 132 -12.76 -12.71 1.05
C ASN A 132 -11.31 -12.28 1.39
N LEU A 133 -11.17 -11.40 2.38
CA LEU A 133 -9.88 -11.02 2.92
C LEU A 133 -9.54 -11.88 4.13
N SER A 134 -8.27 -12.28 4.26
CA SER A 134 -7.81 -12.80 5.54
C SER A 134 -7.87 -11.71 6.61
N VAL A 135 -7.98 -12.12 7.89
CA VAL A 135 -7.96 -11.17 9.02
C VAL A 135 -6.73 -10.25 8.96
N GLN A 136 -5.59 -10.78 8.54
CA GLN A 136 -4.35 -10.02 8.35
C GLN A 136 -4.50 -8.94 7.26
N GLU A 137 -4.95 -9.33 6.07
CA GLU A 137 -5.13 -8.41 4.95
C GLU A 137 -6.17 -7.34 5.26
N GLU A 138 -7.30 -7.71 5.85
CA GLU A 138 -8.38 -6.78 6.20
C GLU A 138 -7.87 -5.69 7.16
N ASN A 139 -7.18 -6.08 8.24
CA ASN A 139 -6.63 -5.14 9.20
C ASN A 139 -5.52 -4.27 8.60
N ALA A 140 -4.65 -4.86 7.77
CA ALA A 140 -3.59 -4.12 7.07
C ALA A 140 -4.17 -3.08 6.11
N ILE A 141 -5.12 -3.47 5.26
CA ILE A 141 -5.78 -2.57 4.30
C ILE A 141 -6.51 -1.46 5.05
N LYS A 142 -7.30 -1.79 6.07
CA LYS A 142 -8.04 -0.81 6.88
C LYS A 142 -7.08 0.20 7.50
N LEU A 143 -5.97 -0.24 8.08
CA LEU A 143 -5.00 0.66 8.71
C LEU A 143 -4.32 1.57 7.68
N LEU A 144 -3.95 1.04 6.51
CA LEU A 144 -3.34 1.79 5.41
C LEU A 144 -4.28 2.85 4.85
N THR A 145 -5.52 2.48 4.54
CA THR A 145 -6.49 3.35 3.87
C THR A 145 -7.20 4.32 4.79
N SER A 146 -7.15 4.13 6.12
CA SER A 146 -7.74 5.05 7.11
C SER A 146 -6.68 5.83 7.90
N HIS A 147 -6.05 5.19 8.89
CA HIS A 147 -5.09 5.85 9.78
C HIS A 147 -3.89 6.43 9.01
N PHE A 148 -3.22 5.62 8.17
CA PHE A 148 -2.06 6.10 7.40
C PHE A 148 -2.44 7.02 6.24
N TYR A 149 -3.71 7.10 5.85
CA TYR A 149 -4.19 8.10 4.90
C TYR A 149 -4.26 9.50 5.54
N GLN A 150 -4.67 9.60 6.81
CA GLN A 150 -4.79 10.86 7.54
C GLN A 150 -3.43 11.52 7.85
N ILE A 151 -2.34 10.76 7.80
CA ILE A 151 -0.98 11.27 7.98
C ILE A 151 -0.53 11.95 6.68
N SER A 152 0.00 13.18 6.76
CA SER A 152 0.64 13.85 5.61
C SER A 152 1.71 12.95 4.98
N LEU A 153 1.78 12.89 3.65
CA LEU A 153 2.84 12.13 2.97
C LEU A 153 4.23 12.72 3.30
N PHE A 154 4.28 14.05 3.32
CA PHE A 154 5.46 14.89 3.52
C PHE A 154 5.55 15.39 4.97
N GLY A 155 6.71 15.92 5.36
CA GLY A 155 6.99 16.50 6.66
C GLY A 155 7.90 15.64 7.53
N ILE A 156 8.43 16.24 8.60
CA ILE A 156 9.33 15.62 9.57
C ILE A 156 8.75 14.32 10.16
N ASP A 157 7.43 14.28 10.35
CA ASP A 157 6.66 13.12 10.80
C ASP A 157 5.64 12.63 9.74
N GLY A 158 5.89 12.96 8.46
CA GLY A 158 5.09 12.45 7.35
C GLY A 158 5.32 10.96 7.10
N LEU A 159 4.46 10.37 6.28
CA LEU A 159 4.50 8.94 5.97
C LEU A 159 5.85 8.52 5.34
N LYS A 160 6.49 9.35 4.51
CA LYS A 160 7.83 9.06 3.96
C LYS A 160 8.88 8.93 5.07
N SER A 161 8.90 9.89 6.00
CA SER A 161 9.82 9.91 7.15
C SER A 161 9.59 8.75 8.12
N ARG A 162 8.32 8.41 8.38
CA ARG A 162 7.95 7.32 9.30
C ARG A 162 8.30 5.93 8.76
N THR A 163 8.25 5.75 7.45
CA THR A 163 8.47 4.44 6.80
C THR A 163 9.92 4.24 6.36
N GLY A 164 10.64 5.32 6.05
CA GLY A 164 12.03 5.25 5.57
C GLY A 164 12.18 4.61 4.18
N LEU A 165 11.07 4.37 3.46
CA LEU A 165 11.08 3.77 2.12
C LEU A 165 11.48 4.77 1.03
N LEU A 166 11.24 6.07 1.26
CA LEU A 166 11.56 7.18 0.37
C LEU A 166 12.37 8.25 1.11
N GLU A 167 13.06 9.11 0.35
CA GLU A 167 13.72 10.28 0.94
C GLU A 167 12.68 11.28 1.46
N SER A 168 12.97 11.86 2.61
CA SER A 168 12.12 12.86 3.29
C SER A 168 12.92 14.06 3.81
N LYS A 169 14.22 14.14 3.50
CA LYS A 169 15.14 15.16 4.02
C LYS A 169 14.73 16.58 3.63
N TYR A 170 14.05 16.73 2.50
CA TYR A 170 13.63 18.02 1.93
C TYR A 170 12.13 18.29 2.08
N ASP A 171 11.42 17.46 2.85
CA ASP A 171 9.98 17.58 3.02
C ASP A 171 9.59 18.50 4.20
N ALA A 172 10.58 19.16 4.83
CA ALA A 172 10.44 19.99 6.03
C ALA A 172 10.44 21.49 5.71
#